data_AF-A0A7V3RSG2-F1
#
_entry.id   AF-A0A7V3RSG2-F1
#
_cell.length_a   1.000
_cell.length_b   1.000
_cell.length_c   1.000
_cell.angle_alpha   90.00
_cell.angle_beta   90.00
_cell.angle_gamma   90.00
#
_symmetry.space_group_name_H-M   'P 1'
#
loop_
_entity.id
_entity.type
_entity.pdbx_description
1 polymer ?
#
loop_
_entity_poly.entity_id
_entity_poly.type
_entity_poly.pdbx_seq_one_letter_code
_entity_poly.pdbx_strand_id
1 'polypeptide(L)'
;MASPSSPSANDPQGVLLLTEEDVRRLLTMDMALEAVEQGLRKLALDEAMNTPRARVQTDHAMLHIMSAAAKTLGIMGAKLYSTSRKSGARFLLPLFDGKTGALLRLLEA
;
A
#
# COMPACT_ATOMS: atom_id res chain seq x y z
N MET A 1 17.40 10.01 -24.27
CA MET A 1 17.77 8.62 -23.96
C MET A 1 18.42 8.58 -22.60
N ALA A 2 17.67 8.20 -21.57
CA ALA A 2 18.18 7.72 -20.30
C ALA A 2 17.39 6.44 -20.01
N SER A 3 18.07 5.31 -20.08
CA SER A 3 17.48 4.00 -19.77
C SER A 3 17.00 3.99 -18.31
N PRO A 4 15.84 3.41 -17.98
CA PRO A 4 15.52 3.12 -16.59
C PRO A 4 16.56 2.10 -16.11
N SER A 5 17.37 2.48 -15.13
CA SER A 5 18.35 1.61 -14.50
C SER A 5 17.66 0.35 -14.00
N SER A 6 17.98 -0.79 -14.63
CA SER A 6 17.64 -2.11 -14.12
C SER A 6 18.14 -2.23 -12.68
N PRO A 7 17.36 -2.84 -11.76
CA PRO A 7 17.83 -3.09 -10.40
C PRO A 7 19.11 -3.94 -10.47
N SER A 8 20.17 -3.45 -9.82
CA SER A 8 21.46 -4.15 -9.76
C SER A 8 21.34 -5.39 -8.87
N ALA A 9 22.12 -6.42 -9.19
CA ALA A 9 22.06 -7.75 -8.59
C ALA A 9 22.47 -7.84 -7.10
N ASN A 10 22.48 -6.71 -6.36
CA ASN A 10 23.01 -6.63 -4.99
C ASN A 10 22.09 -5.88 -4.00
N ASP A 11 20.84 -5.59 -4.36
CA ASP A 11 19.81 -5.22 -3.39
C ASP A 11 19.30 -6.51 -2.73
N PRO A 12 19.18 -6.62 -1.39
CA PRO A 12 18.66 -7.83 -0.77
C PRO A 12 17.32 -8.17 -1.41
N GLN A 13 17.23 -9.38 -1.97
CA GLN A 13 16.06 -9.98 -2.66
C GLN A 13 14.90 -10.25 -1.68
N GLY A 14 14.59 -9.29 -0.81
CA GLY A 14 13.69 -9.43 0.31
C GLY A 14 12.65 -8.31 0.31
N VAL A 15 11.45 -8.67 0.76
CA VAL A 15 10.38 -7.70 1.02
C VAL A 15 10.75 -6.90 2.26
N LEU A 16 10.75 -5.57 2.17
CA LEU A 16 10.98 -4.71 3.34
C LEU A 16 9.71 -4.62 4.19
N LEU A 17 9.81 -4.97 5.47
CA LEU A 17 8.76 -4.71 6.46
C LEU A 17 9.01 -3.36 7.14
N LEU A 18 8.02 -2.48 7.13
CA LEU A 18 8.00 -1.25 7.93
C LEU A 18 6.98 -1.42 9.06
N THR A 19 7.47 -1.34 10.30
CA THR A 19 6.62 -1.40 11.49
C THR A 19 5.81 -0.12 11.65
N GLU A 20 4.80 -0.11 12.53
CA GLU A 20 4.05 1.13 12.83
C GLU A 20 4.99 2.23 13.36
N GLU A 21 6.01 1.86 14.13
CA GLU A 21 7.02 2.80 14.63
C GLU A 21 7.87 3.40 13.50
N ASP A 22 8.29 2.58 12.53
CA ASP A 22 9.00 3.06 11.35
C ASP A 22 8.15 4.03 10.53
N VAL A 23 6.89 3.69 10.29
CA VAL A 23 5.96 4.56 9.55
C VAL A 23 5.78 5.87 10.29
N ARG A 24 5.56 5.84 11.60
CA ARG A 24 5.39 7.04 12.45
C ARG A 24 6.61 7.95 12.42
N ARG A 25 7.82 7.39 12.36
CA ARG A 25 9.08 8.12 12.31
C ARG A 25 9.34 8.75 10.93
N LEU A 26 8.88 8.11 9.86
CA LEU A 26 9.20 8.50 8.48
C LEU A 26 8.11 9.36 7.81
N LEU A 27 6.84 9.16 8.15
CA LEU A 27 5.71 9.82 7.48
C LEU A 27 5.26 11.07 8.27
N THR A 28 5.63 12.24 7.77
CA THR A 28 5.14 13.52 8.33
C THR A 28 3.73 13.86 7.83
N MET A 29 3.06 14.79 8.51
CA MET A 29 1.71 15.21 8.10
C MET A 29 1.71 15.94 6.75
N ASP A 30 2.72 16.76 6.45
CA ASP A 30 2.82 17.45 5.16
C ASP A 30 2.96 16.45 4.00
N MET A 31 3.80 15.43 4.18
CA MET A 31 3.94 14.33 3.20
C MET A 31 2.62 13.58 3.00
N ALA A 32 1.88 13.33 4.09
CA ALA A 32 0.59 12.65 4.02
C ALA A 32 -0.46 13.48 3.26
N LEU A 33 -0.54 14.79 3.53
CA LEU A 33 -1.46 15.69 2.84
C LEU A 33 -1.15 15.78 1.34
N GLU A 34 0.13 15.96 0.98
CA GLU A 34 0.56 16.00 -0.41
C GLU A 34 0.22 14.68 -1.14
N ALA A 35 0.53 13.54 -0.52
CA ALA A 35 0.24 12.23 -1.11
C ALA A 35 -1.27 11.99 -1.32
N VAL A 36 -2.12 12.41 -0.37
CA VAL A 36 -3.58 12.31 -0.49
C VAL A 36 -4.11 13.21 -1.61
N GLU A 37 -3.66 14.46 -1.68
CA GLU A 37 -4.06 15.38 -2.76
C GLU A 37 -3.67 14.82 -4.13
N GLN A 38 -2.43 14.35 -4.28
CA GLN A 38 -1.95 13.72 -5.51
C GLN A 38 -2.77 12.47 -5.86
N GLY A 39 -3.08 11.63 -4.88
CA GLY A 39 -3.91 10.44 -5.09
C GLY A 39 -5.31 10.76 -5.57
N LEU A 40 -5.98 11.73 -4.96
CA LEU A 40 -7.31 12.19 -5.36
C LEU A 40 -7.31 12.82 -6.75
N ARG A 41 -6.28 13.64 -7.07
CA ARG A 41 -6.10 14.21 -8.41
C ARG A 41 -5.94 13.10 -9.46
N LYS A 42 -5.15 12.06 -9.17
CA LYS A 42 -4.96 10.92 -10.08
C LYS A 42 -6.23 10.11 -10.30
N LEU A 43 -7.07 9.93 -9.26
CA LEU A 43 -8.39 9.32 -9.42
C LEU A 43 -9.27 10.14 -10.37
N ALA A 44 -9.29 11.48 -10.22
CA ALA A 44 -10.07 12.36 -11.08
C ALA A 44 -9.62 12.36 -12.55
N LEU A 45 -8.34 12.06 -12.80
CA LEU A 45 -7.75 11.97 -14.14
C LEU A 45 -7.76 10.55 -14.74
N ASP A 46 -8.42 9.58 -14.09
CA ASP A 46 -8.36 8.14 -14.44
C ASP A 46 -6.92 7.58 -14.51
N GLU A 47 -5.99 8.20 -13.78
CA GLU A 47 -4.62 7.72 -13.62
C GLU A 47 -4.47 6.78 -12.41
N ALA A 48 -5.49 6.67 -11.58
CA ALA A 48 -5.58 5.73 -10.48
C ALA A 48 -6.98 5.11 -10.44
N MET A 49 -7.09 3.94 -9.80
CA MET A 49 -8.37 3.31 -9.51
C MET A 49 -8.33 2.72 -8.10
N ASN A 50 -9.50 2.63 -7.48
CA ASN A 50 -9.73 1.86 -6.28
C ASN A 50 -10.93 0.93 -6.47
N THR A 51 -10.97 -0.14 -5.70
CA THR A 51 -12.14 -1.01 -5.64
C THR A 51 -12.96 -0.70 -4.39
N PRO A 52 -14.30 -0.86 -4.44
CA PRO A 52 -15.11 -0.81 -3.24
C PRO A 52 -14.59 -1.80 -2.20
N ARG A 53 -14.68 -1.41 -0.92
CA ARG A 53 -14.19 -2.25 0.19
C ARG A 53 -14.88 -3.62 0.17
N ALA A 54 -14.10 -4.67 -0.07
CA ALA A 54 -14.54 -6.05 0.06
C ALA A 54 -14.34 -6.56 1.49
N ARG A 55 -15.18 -7.50 1.92
CA ARG A 55 -15.16 -8.06 3.27
C ARG A 55 -15.43 -9.55 3.22
N VAL A 56 -14.72 -10.28 4.06
CA VAL A 56 -15.00 -11.69 4.38
C VAL A 56 -14.96 -11.84 5.90
N GLN A 57 -15.65 -12.83 6.45
CA GLN A 57 -15.76 -12.96 7.91
C GLN A 57 -15.81 -14.42 8.36
N THR A 58 -15.41 -14.63 9.60
CA THR A 58 -15.73 -15.81 10.41
C THR A 58 -16.76 -15.40 11.48
N ASP A 59 -17.12 -16.32 12.37
CA ASP A 59 -17.98 -16.01 13.54
C ASP A 59 -17.31 -15.06 14.55
N HIS A 60 -16.02 -14.75 14.37
CA HIS A 60 -15.21 -14.05 15.36
C HIS A 60 -14.51 -12.80 14.84
N ALA A 61 -14.22 -12.74 13.54
CA ALA A 61 -13.45 -11.67 12.95
C ALA A 61 -13.91 -11.36 11.52
N MET A 62 -13.67 -10.12 11.10
CA MET A 62 -13.90 -9.67 9.72
C MET A 62 -12.57 -9.22 9.12
N LEU A 63 -12.25 -9.71 7.92
CA LEU A 63 -11.15 -9.24 7.10
C LEU A 63 -11.70 -8.25 6.07
N HIS A 64 -11.10 -7.08 6.01
CA HIS A 64 -11.45 -6.00 5.10
C HIS A 64 -10.31 -5.77 4.11
N ILE A 65 -10.66 -5.54 2.85
CA ILE A 65 -9.70 -5.28 1.77
C ILE A 65 -10.14 -4.02 1.02
N MET A 66 -9.23 -3.07 0.88
CA MET A 66 -9.40 -1.89 0.03
C MET A 66 -8.21 -1.83 -0.94
N SER A 67 -8.40 -2.30 -2.16
CA SER A 67 -7.34 -2.35 -3.17
C SER A 67 -7.33 -1.08 -4.02
N ALA A 68 -6.13 -0.68 -4.45
CA ALA A 68 -5.94 0.44 -5.36
C ALA A 68 -4.72 0.23 -6.26
N ALA A 69 -4.75 0.87 -7.42
CA ALA A 69 -3.63 0.97 -8.35
C ALA A 69 -3.49 2.42 -8.80
N ALA A 70 -2.26 2.95 -8.79
CA ALA A 70 -1.94 4.27 -9.31
C ALA A 70 -1.03 4.12 -10.52
N LYS A 71 -1.64 4.08 -11.72
CA LYS A 71 -1.01 3.75 -13.01
C LYS A 71 0.23 4.62 -13.25
N THR A 72 0.10 5.94 -13.07
CA THR A 72 1.18 6.90 -13.34
C THR A 72 2.19 7.05 -12.19
N LEU A 73 1.92 6.46 -11.01
CA LEU A 73 2.89 6.31 -9.94
C LEU A 73 3.61 4.95 -9.99
N GLY A 74 3.18 4.04 -10.87
CA GLY A 74 3.79 2.73 -11.04
C GLY A 74 3.67 1.83 -9.81
N ILE A 75 2.61 1.99 -9.02
CA ILE A 75 2.40 1.22 -7.78
C ILE A 75 0.97 0.65 -7.68
N MET A 76 0.88 -0.52 -7.07
CA MET A 76 -0.39 -1.16 -6.68
C MET A 76 -0.32 -1.55 -5.21
N GLY A 77 -1.45 -1.63 -4.54
CA GLY A 77 -1.47 -2.06 -3.15
C GLY A 77 -2.87 -2.28 -2.62
N ALA A 78 -2.92 -2.64 -1.34
CA ALA A 78 -4.19 -2.74 -0.62
C ALA A 78 -4.01 -2.31 0.82
N LYS A 79 -5.06 -1.75 1.41
CA LYS A 79 -5.21 -1.71 2.86
C LYS A 79 -5.95 -2.98 3.29
N LEU A 80 -5.20 -3.91 3.86
CA LEU A 80 -5.74 -5.11 4.50
C LEU A 80 -5.88 -4.85 5.99
N TYR A 81 -7.02 -5.19 6.58
CA TYR A 81 -7.11 -5.20 8.02
C TYR A 81 -8.14 -6.18 8.54
N SER A 82 -7.82 -6.82 9.65
CA SER A 82 -8.79 -7.62 10.39
C SER A 82 -9.36 -6.80 11.53
N THR A 83 -10.62 -7.04 11.86
CA THR A 83 -11.26 -6.55 13.08
C THR A 83 -11.82 -7.73 13.86
N SER A 84 -11.60 -7.75 15.17
CA SER A 84 -12.25 -8.71 16.07
C SER A 84 -12.62 -8.04 17.39
N ARG A 85 -13.62 -8.59 18.08
CA ARG A 85 -14.03 -8.08 19.41
C ARG A 85 -12.93 -8.21 20.46
N LYS A 86 -12.03 -9.20 20.32
CA LYS A 86 -10.99 -9.50 21.32
C LYS A 86 -9.68 -8.77 21.06
N SER A 87 -9.28 -8.64 19.79
CA SER A 87 -7.95 -8.14 19.40
C SER A 87 -7.97 -6.76 18.73
N GLY A 88 -9.15 -6.14 18.58
CA GLY A 88 -9.30 -4.87 17.89
C GLY A 88 -8.96 -4.96 16.41
N ALA A 89 -8.46 -3.86 15.85
CA ALA A 89 -8.02 -3.79 14.46
C ALA A 89 -6.52 -4.09 14.32
N ARG A 90 -6.16 -4.80 13.24
CA ARG A 90 -4.77 -5.04 12.82
C ARG A 90 -4.64 -4.71 11.35
N PHE A 91 -3.75 -3.79 11.00
CA PHE A 91 -3.58 -3.30 9.63
C PHE A 91 -2.29 -3.82 9.01
N LEU A 92 -2.36 -4.14 7.73
CA LEU A 92 -1.23 -4.52 6.91
C LEU A 92 -1.44 -3.97 5.49
N LEU A 93 -0.42 -3.28 4.97
CA LEU A 93 -0.45 -2.65 3.67
C LEU A 93 0.66 -3.22 2.79
N PRO A 94 0.35 -4.20 1.92
CA PRO A 94 1.28 -4.62 0.88
C PRO A 94 1.35 -3.58 -0.25
N LEU A 95 2.57 -3.29 -0.68
CA LEU A 95 2.86 -2.43 -1.82
C LEU A 95 3.59 -3.23 -2.90
N PHE A 96 3.07 -3.18 -4.13
CA PHE A 96 3.58 -3.90 -5.28
C PHE A 96 4.05 -2.95 -6.37
N ASP A 97 5.07 -3.36 -7.10
CA ASP A 97 5.52 -2.70 -8.31
C ASP A 97 4.46 -2.82 -9.42
N GLY A 98 4.05 -1.69 -9.98
CA GLY A 98 2.99 -1.61 -10.99
C GLY A 98 3.37 -2.19 -12.35
N LYS A 99 4.66 -2.42 -12.62
CA LYS A 99 5.16 -2.91 -13.91
C LYS A 99 5.43 -4.42 -13.88
N THR A 100 6.03 -4.90 -12.80
CA THR A 100 6.50 -6.28 -12.64
C THR A 100 5.58 -7.11 -11.75
N GLY A 101 4.75 -6.47 -10.92
CA GLY A 101 3.93 -7.14 -9.90
C GLY A 101 4.73 -7.63 -8.70
N ALA A 102 6.03 -7.30 -8.60
CA ALA A 102 6.86 -7.71 -7.48
C ALA A 102 6.39 -7.05 -6.17
N LEU A 103 6.34 -7.81 -5.08
CA LEU A 103 6.07 -7.27 -3.74
C LEU A 103 7.28 -6.46 -3.29
N LEU A 104 7.07 -5.15 -3.08
CA LEU A 104 8.12 -4.22 -2.71
C LEU A 104 8.26 -4.14 -1.18
N ARG A 105 7.13 -3.91 -0.50
CA ARG A 105 7.11 -3.64 0.94
C ARG A 105 5.83 -4.16 1.59
N LEU A 106 5.91 -4.43 2.88
CA LEU A 106 4.79 -4.61 3.79
C LEU A 106 4.86 -3.52 4.86
N LEU A 107 3.73 -2.86 5.15
CA LEU A 107 3.67 -1.81 6.16
C LEU A 107 2.60 -2.12 7.18
N GLU A 108 2.88 -1.89 8.46
CA GLU A 108 1.90 -1.85 9.54
C GLU A 108 1.28 -0.45 9.67
N ALA A 109 0.10 -0.36 10.31
CA ALA A 109 -0.62 0.88 10.58
C ALA A 109 -1.57 0.76 11.77
#